data_AF-F5Y5J0-F1
#
_entry.id   AF-F5Y5J0-F1
#
_cell.length_a   1.000
_cell.length_b   1.000
_cell.length_c   1.000
_cell.angle_alpha   90.00
_cell.angle_beta   90.00
_cell.angle_gamma   90.00
#
_symmetry.space_group_name_H-M   'P 1'
#
loop_
_entity.id
_entity.type
_entity.pdbx_description
1 polymer ?
#
loop_
_entity_poly.entity_id
_entity_poly.type
_entity_poly.pdbx_seq_one_letter_code
_entity_poly.pdbx_strand_id
1 'polypeptide(L)'
;MTQAPPRQAHAVCVGAFTLPSAGDVRTVREALAEIGRCRVLIASAHLPRSPRTPFTWQERAAMLRDSLDGAEAARVEFVPLREWFDDARNAQALQQAADAAGVARDAVRRCGPARDESMTPGDPGMRDLHPELFAADDAQAALATLRGRVAPGTAAFLQGWLGMPDHQRLREEWQQIARERALWAAVPYPVTLVTVDAVVRAAGHVLLIRRGRHPGKGLRALPGGFLETRETLAHAAIRELLEETQLDVPEAQLWACLKAVRAFDHPWRSQRNRIIVHAHFFDLPGGTLPRVQGADDAAHAEWVPVADLPGLDGQFLDDHLVILDHLLRGLGLR
;
A
#
# COMPACT_ATOMS: atom_id res chain seq x y z
N MET A 1 -41.79 -15.87 -4.89
CA MET A 1 -40.44 -15.90 -4.30
C MET A 1 -39.48 -16.35 -5.38
N THR A 2 -38.83 -15.39 -6.06
CA THR A 2 -37.82 -15.68 -7.08
C THR A 2 -36.58 -16.19 -6.37
N GLN A 3 -36.28 -17.48 -6.49
CA GLN A 3 -34.99 -18.03 -6.04
C GLN A 3 -33.88 -17.26 -6.76
N ALA A 4 -32.94 -16.70 -5.99
CA ALA A 4 -31.71 -16.16 -6.55
C ALA A 4 -31.07 -17.25 -7.41
N PRO A 5 -30.53 -16.93 -8.61
CA PRO A 5 -29.88 -17.92 -9.44
C PRO A 5 -28.80 -18.64 -8.63
N PRO A 6 -28.62 -19.96 -8.82
CA PRO A 6 -27.58 -20.69 -8.11
C PRO A 6 -26.24 -20.00 -8.34
N ARG A 7 -25.53 -19.63 -7.26
CA ARG A 7 -24.19 -19.07 -7.35
C ARG A 7 -23.34 -20.03 -8.17
N GLN A 8 -22.85 -19.58 -9.31
CA GLN A 8 -21.94 -20.38 -10.13
C GLN A 8 -20.67 -20.63 -9.32
N ALA A 9 -20.28 -21.90 -9.16
CA ALA A 9 -19.04 -22.26 -8.49
C ALA A 9 -17.86 -21.66 -9.26
N HIS A 10 -16.99 -20.94 -8.56
CA HIS A 10 -15.70 -20.49 -9.09
C HIS A 10 -14.61 -21.17 -8.28
N ALA A 11 -13.49 -21.55 -8.89
CA ALA A 11 -12.26 -21.72 -8.12
C ALA A 11 -11.75 -20.35 -7.66
N VAL A 12 -10.98 -20.28 -6.57
CA VAL A 12 -10.40 -19.02 -6.08
C VAL A 12 -8.89 -19.16 -5.95
N CYS A 13 -8.16 -18.29 -6.63
CA CYS A 13 -6.71 -18.12 -6.49
C CYS A 13 -6.42 -16.74 -5.86
N VAL A 14 -5.46 -16.64 -4.95
CA VAL A 14 -5.09 -15.37 -4.31
C VAL A 14 -3.58 -15.20 -4.27
N GLY A 15 -3.11 -13.99 -4.57
CA GLY A 15 -1.70 -13.63 -4.52
C GLY A 15 -1.50 -12.13 -4.69
N ALA A 16 -0.31 -11.63 -4.35
CA ALA A 16 0.07 -10.26 -4.67
C ALA A 16 0.40 -10.12 -6.17
N PHE A 17 0.91 -11.17 -6.82
CA PHE A 17 1.17 -11.16 -8.26
C PHE A 17 2.00 -9.96 -8.74
N THR A 18 2.98 -9.50 -7.95
CA THR A 18 3.80 -8.33 -8.30
C THR A 18 4.62 -8.59 -9.56
N LEU A 19 5.17 -9.80 -9.69
CA LEU A 19 5.80 -10.30 -10.91
C LEU A 19 5.24 -11.70 -11.19
N PRO A 20 4.06 -11.81 -11.83
CA PRO A 20 3.41 -13.10 -12.04
C PRO A 20 4.36 -14.06 -12.74
N SER A 21 4.51 -15.25 -12.17
CA SER A 21 5.41 -16.31 -12.63
C SER A 21 4.67 -17.36 -13.46
N ALA A 22 5.43 -18.23 -14.14
CA ALA A 22 4.85 -19.39 -14.81
C ALA A 22 4.15 -20.36 -13.83
N GLY A 23 4.56 -20.38 -12.56
CA GLY A 23 3.91 -21.15 -11.50
C GLY A 23 2.52 -20.59 -11.17
N ASP A 24 2.41 -19.27 -11.04
CA ASP A 24 1.13 -18.59 -10.78
C ASP A 24 0.09 -18.88 -11.87
N VAL A 25 0.52 -18.76 -13.14
CA VAL A 25 -0.34 -19.04 -14.30
C VAL A 25 -0.78 -20.51 -14.30
N ARG A 26 0.11 -21.44 -13.92
CA ARG A 26 -0.22 -22.87 -13.83
C ARG A 26 -1.28 -23.13 -12.77
N THR A 27 -1.16 -22.54 -11.59
CA THR A 27 -2.16 -22.67 -10.52
C THR A 27 -3.53 -22.15 -10.96
N VAL A 28 -3.57 -21.04 -11.70
CA VAL A 28 -4.82 -20.50 -12.27
C VAL A 28 -5.40 -21.45 -13.33
N ARG A 29 -4.57 -22.05 -14.20
CA ARG A 29 -5.01 -23.03 -15.20
C ARG A 29 -5.56 -24.30 -14.57
N GLU A 30 -4.91 -24.82 -13.54
CA GLU A 30 -5.38 -25.99 -12.78
C GLU A 30 -6.76 -25.71 -12.15
N ALA A 31 -6.92 -24.53 -11.53
CA ALA A 31 -8.19 -24.08 -10.99
C ALA A 31 -9.30 -23.96 -12.06
N LEU A 32 -8.94 -23.44 -13.24
CA LEU A 32 -9.86 -23.35 -14.39
C LEU A 32 -10.23 -24.71 -14.98
N ALA A 33 -9.32 -25.68 -14.97
CA ALA A 33 -9.56 -27.02 -15.51
C ALA A 33 -10.55 -27.81 -14.63
N GLU A 34 -10.50 -27.60 -13.31
CA GLU A 34 -11.36 -28.31 -12.35
C GLU A 34 -12.78 -27.76 -12.27
N ILE A 35 -12.93 -26.43 -12.18
CA ILE A 35 -14.24 -25.79 -11.91
C ILE A 35 -14.82 -25.12 -13.16
N GLY A 36 -14.02 -24.91 -14.20
CA GLY A 36 -14.44 -24.24 -15.43
C GLY A 36 -14.44 -22.70 -15.36
N ARG A 37 -14.47 -22.09 -14.15
CA ARG A 37 -14.32 -20.65 -13.91
C ARG A 37 -13.43 -20.38 -12.70
N CYS A 38 -12.70 -19.27 -12.73
CA CYS A 38 -11.77 -18.89 -11.66
C CYS A 38 -11.90 -17.41 -11.29
N ARG A 39 -11.88 -17.12 -9.99
CA ARG A 39 -11.68 -15.78 -9.45
C ARG A 39 -10.25 -15.63 -8.97
N VAL A 40 -9.52 -14.69 -9.54
CA VAL A 40 -8.16 -14.35 -9.13
C VAL A 40 -8.22 -13.09 -8.27
N LEU A 41 -8.01 -13.28 -6.97
CA LEU A 41 -7.98 -12.22 -5.97
C LEU A 41 -6.58 -11.60 -5.95
N ILE A 42 -6.46 -10.34 -6.36
CA ILE A 42 -5.20 -9.60 -6.41
C ILE A 42 -5.02 -8.83 -5.11
N ALA A 43 -4.20 -9.38 -4.21
CA ALA A 43 -3.88 -8.79 -2.92
C ALA A 43 -3.06 -7.51 -3.06
N SER A 44 -3.06 -6.67 -2.02
CA SER A 44 -2.38 -5.37 -2.04
C SER A 44 -2.81 -4.50 -3.21
N ALA A 45 -4.09 -4.58 -3.57
CA ALA A 45 -4.72 -3.65 -4.50
C ALA A 45 -4.89 -2.28 -3.83
N HIS A 46 -5.07 -1.25 -4.65
CA HIS A 46 -5.30 0.14 -4.22
C HIS A 46 -4.12 0.81 -3.47
N LEU A 47 -2.96 0.14 -3.36
CA LEU A 47 -1.73 0.78 -2.94
C LEU A 47 -1.17 1.68 -4.06
N PRO A 48 -0.52 2.80 -3.71
CA PRO A 48 0.22 3.60 -4.69
C PRO A 48 1.39 2.79 -5.28
N ARG A 49 1.87 3.21 -6.46
CA ARG A 49 3.12 2.70 -6.99
C ARG A 49 4.28 3.03 -6.04
N SER A 50 5.03 2.00 -5.66
CA SER A 50 6.27 2.10 -4.89
C SER A 50 7.28 1.05 -5.39
N PRO A 51 8.58 1.16 -5.04
CA PRO A 51 9.54 0.07 -5.26
C PRO A 51 9.06 -1.30 -4.76
N ARG A 52 8.24 -1.35 -3.69
CA ARG A 52 7.62 -2.59 -3.21
C ARG A 52 6.42 -3.06 -4.04
N THR A 53 5.61 -2.12 -4.50
CA THR A 53 4.39 -2.40 -5.27
C THR A 53 4.42 -1.57 -6.55
N PRO A 54 5.26 -1.93 -7.54
CA PRO A 54 5.51 -1.08 -8.71
C PRO A 54 4.35 -1.03 -9.69
N PHE A 55 3.44 -2.00 -9.64
CA PHE A 55 2.34 -2.16 -10.58
C PHE A 55 0.99 -2.04 -9.88
N THR A 56 0.07 -1.36 -10.55
CA THR A 56 -1.35 -1.33 -10.15
C THR A 56 -1.95 -2.74 -10.20
N TRP A 57 -3.08 -2.97 -9.53
CA TRP A 57 -3.74 -4.28 -9.59
C TRP A 57 -4.26 -4.59 -11.00
N GLN A 58 -4.64 -3.57 -11.78
CA GLN A 58 -5.08 -3.70 -13.16
C GLN A 58 -3.95 -4.17 -14.08
N GLU A 59 -2.74 -3.62 -13.91
CA GLU A 59 -1.56 -4.06 -14.65
C GLU A 59 -1.18 -5.49 -14.29
N ARG A 60 -1.21 -5.85 -13.00
CA ARG A 60 -0.97 -7.24 -12.55
C ARG A 60 -2.02 -8.20 -13.12
N ALA A 61 -3.28 -7.78 -13.18
CA ALA A 61 -4.36 -8.53 -13.84
C ALA A 61 -4.10 -8.69 -15.33
N ALA A 62 -3.63 -7.63 -16.02
CA ALA A 62 -3.29 -7.68 -17.43
C ALA A 62 -2.12 -8.64 -17.71
N MET A 63 -1.04 -8.58 -16.93
CA MET A 63 0.10 -9.51 -17.05
C MET A 63 -0.33 -10.99 -16.92
N LEU A 64 -1.22 -11.28 -15.96
CA LEU A 64 -1.79 -12.62 -15.79
C LEU A 64 -2.70 -13.00 -16.96
N ARG A 65 -3.62 -12.10 -17.35
CA ARG A 65 -4.55 -12.33 -18.46
C ARG A 65 -3.81 -12.61 -19.77
N ASP A 66 -2.77 -11.85 -20.07
CA ASP A 66 -1.96 -11.96 -21.29
C ASP A 66 -1.03 -13.19 -21.28
N SER A 67 -0.99 -13.92 -20.15
CA SER A 67 -0.30 -15.21 -20.03
C SER A 67 -1.23 -16.43 -20.23
N LEU A 68 -2.54 -16.18 -20.36
CA LEU A 68 -3.59 -17.16 -20.62
C LEU A 68 -4.00 -17.10 -22.11
N ASP A 69 -4.52 -18.20 -22.65
CA ASP A 69 -5.17 -18.13 -23.97
C ASP A 69 -6.53 -17.42 -23.89
N GLY A 70 -7.10 -17.03 -25.04
CA GLY A 70 -8.35 -16.25 -25.07
C GLY A 70 -9.55 -16.97 -24.43
N ALA A 71 -9.62 -18.30 -24.48
CA ALA A 71 -10.71 -19.08 -23.90
C ALA A 71 -10.53 -19.29 -22.40
N GLU A 72 -9.29 -19.41 -21.93
CA GLU A 72 -8.93 -19.37 -20.51
C GLU A 72 -9.24 -17.99 -19.90
N ALA A 73 -8.74 -16.92 -20.52
CA ALA A 73 -8.88 -15.55 -20.05
C ALA A 73 -10.35 -15.12 -19.89
N ALA A 74 -11.23 -15.56 -20.81
CA ALA A 74 -12.68 -15.26 -20.76
C ALA A 74 -13.40 -15.91 -19.55
N ARG A 75 -12.76 -16.88 -18.88
CA ARG A 75 -13.31 -17.61 -17.72
C ARG A 75 -12.67 -17.19 -16.40
N VAL A 76 -11.81 -16.16 -16.43
CA VAL A 76 -11.15 -15.60 -15.24
C VAL A 76 -11.73 -14.23 -14.92
N GLU A 77 -12.23 -14.08 -13.70
CA GLU A 77 -12.59 -12.81 -13.09
C GLU A 77 -11.46 -12.34 -12.17
N PHE A 78 -10.91 -11.15 -12.41
CA PHE A 78 -9.90 -10.56 -11.53
C PHE A 78 -10.57 -9.61 -10.53
N VAL A 79 -10.31 -9.83 -9.25
CA VAL A 79 -10.95 -9.09 -8.15
C VAL A 79 -9.87 -8.45 -7.28
N PRO A 80 -9.87 -7.12 -7.09
CA PRO A 80 -8.91 -6.48 -6.20
C PRO A 80 -9.22 -6.79 -4.73
N LEU A 81 -8.18 -7.02 -3.93
CA LEU A 81 -8.25 -7.06 -2.47
C LEU A 81 -7.34 -5.97 -1.89
N ARG A 82 -7.93 -5.02 -1.16
CA ARG A 82 -7.21 -3.97 -0.45
C ARG A 82 -6.25 -4.54 0.60
N GLU A 83 -5.09 -3.89 0.73
CA GLU A 83 -4.20 -4.08 1.89
C GLU A 83 -4.66 -3.18 3.04
N TRP A 84 -4.98 -3.78 4.19
CA TRP A 84 -5.39 -3.07 5.39
C TRP A 84 -4.25 -2.85 6.38
N PHE A 85 -3.07 -3.45 6.18
CA PHE A 85 -1.99 -3.46 7.15
C PHE A 85 -2.48 -3.91 8.55
N ASP A 86 -3.46 -4.81 8.55
CA ASP A 86 -4.12 -5.42 9.70
C ASP A 86 -4.51 -6.84 9.28
N ASP A 87 -3.85 -7.83 9.89
CA ASP A 87 -4.01 -9.24 9.51
C ASP A 87 -5.45 -9.74 9.67
N ALA A 88 -6.18 -9.25 10.68
CA ALA A 88 -7.55 -9.65 10.92
C ALA A 88 -8.50 -9.09 9.85
N ARG A 89 -8.36 -7.80 9.51
CA ARG A 89 -9.12 -7.16 8.42
C ARG A 89 -8.81 -7.80 7.06
N ASN A 90 -7.54 -8.07 6.78
CA ASN A 90 -7.11 -8.77 5.58
C ASN A 90 -7.71 -10.19 5.49
N ALA A 91 -7.69 -10.94 6.59
CA ALA A 91 -8.30 -12.28 6.65
C ALA A 91 -9.81 -12.23 6.44
N GLN A 92 -10.49 -11.23 7.01
CA GLN A 92 -11.93 -11.03 6.84
C GLN A 92 -12.28 -10.66 5.38
N ALA A 93 -11.52 -9.76 4.75
CA ALA A 93 -11.72 -9.39 3.35
C ALA A 93 -11.54 -10.60 2.41
N LEU A 94 -10.52 -11.43 2.66
CA LEU A 94 -10.32 -12.68 1.93
C LEU A 94 -11.49 -13.66 2.13
N GLN A 95 -11.98 -13.81 3.36
CA GLN A 95 -13.14 -14.66 3.65
C GLN A 95 -14.38 -14.19 2.90
N GLN A 96 -14.68 -12.88 2.92
CA GLN A 96 -15.83 -12.31 2.21
C GLN A 96 -15.73 -12.53 0.69
N ALA A 97 -14.53 -12.40 0.11
CA ALA A 97 -14.32 -12.67 -1.31
C ALA A 97 -14.50 -14.16 -1.66
N ALA A 98 -14.04 -15.07 -0.80
CA ALA A 98 -14.24 -16.52 -0.95
C ALA A 98 -15.74 -16.89 -0.82
N ASP A 99 -16.44 -16.34 0.18
CA ASP A 99 -17.87 -16.55 0.38
C ASP A 99 -18.68 -16.04 -0.80
N ALA A 100 -18.32 -14.89 -1.38
CA ALA A 100 -18.94 -14.34 -2.58
C ALA A 100 -18.74 -15.24 -3.81
N ALA A 101 -17.68 -16.06 -3.83
CA ALA A 101 -17.41 -17.08 -4.85
C ALA A 101 -18.05 -18.44 -4.54
N GLY A 102 -18.62 -18.62 -3.35
CA GLY A 102 -19.16 -19.90 -2.88
C GLY A 102 -18.09 -20.92 -2.52
N VAL A 103 -16.91 -20.47 -2.10
CA VAL A 103 -15.73 -21.30 -1.81
C VAL A 103 -15.35 -21.18 -0.34
N ALA A 104 -15.10 -22.31 0.31
CA ALA A 104 -14.54 -22.33 1.66
C ALA A 104 -13.10 -21.78 1.66
N ARG A 105 -12.70 -21.07 2.71
CA ARG A 105 -11.41 -20.35 2.75
C ARG A 105 -10.20 -21.26 2.61
N ASP A 106 -10.27 -22.48 3.13
CA ASP A 106 -9.25 -23.52 3.03
C ASP A 106 -9.09 -24.08 1.60
N ALA A 107 -10.13 -23.96 0.77
CA ALA A 107 -10.08 -24.29 -0.65
C ALA A 107 -9.51 -23.17 -1.54
N VAL A 108 -9.17 -22.00 -0.97
CA VAL A 108 -8.53 -20.90 -1.71
C VAL A 108 -7.06 -21.24 -2.00
N ARG A 109 -6.69 -21.27 -3.29
CA ARG A 109 -5.31 -21.56 -3.72
C ARG A 109 -4.43 -20.33 -3.57
N ARG A 110 -3.29 -20.47 -2.89
CA ARG A 110 -2.29 -19.43 -2.76
C ARG A 110 -1.36 -19.43 -3.98
N CYS A 111 -1.13 -18.25 -4.55
CA CYS A 111 -0.17 -17.99 -5.61
C CYS A 111 0.96 -17.10 -5.08
N GLY A 112 2.11 -17.13 -5.76
CA GLY A 112 3.36 -16.49 -5.36
C GLY A 112 4.35 -17.48 -4.74
N PRO A 113 5.55 -17.00 -4.37
CA PRO A 113 6.51 -17.83 -3.66
C PRO A 113 5.89 -18.34 -2.36
N ALA A 114 6.22 -19.58 -1.98
CA ALA A 114 5.89 -20.08 -0.65
C ALA A 114 6.39 -19.07 0.39
N ARG A 115 5.53 -18.65 1.31
CA ARG A 115 5.97 -17.80 2.43
C ARG A 115 7.01 -18.59 3.19
N ASP A 116 8.22 -18.06 3.24
CA ASP A 116 9.29 -18.63 4.04
C ASP A 116 8.94 -18.37 5.51
N GLU A 117 8.44 -19.39 6.20
CA GLU A 117 8.05 -19.32 7.62
C GLU A 117 9.24 -19.03 8.54
N SER A 118 10.48 -19.12 8.03
CA SER A 118 11.69 -18.71 8.76
C SER A 118 11.93 -17.19 8.73
N MET A 119 11.16 -16.43 7.96
CA MET A 119 11.19 -14.97 8.00
C MET A 119 10.70 -14.49 9.37
N THR A 120 11.65 -14.01 10.18
CA THR A 120 11.35 -13.35 11.43
C THR A 120 10.66 -12.01 11.15
N PRO A 121 9.65 -11.61 11.95
CA PRO A 121 9.14 -10.25 11.93
C PRO A 121 10.31 -9.28 12.20
N GLY A 122 10.79 -8.62 11.16
CA GLY A 122 11.92 -7.70 11.26
C GLY A 122 13.14 -7.99 10.38
N ASP A 123 13.14 -9.00 9.51
CA ASP A 123 14.09 -9.05 8.38
C ASP A 123 13.59 -8.11 7.27
N PRO A 124 14.12 -6.88 7.14
CA PRO A 124 13.69 -5.94 6.11
C PRO A 124 14.41 -6.31 4.82
N GLY A 125 14.18 -7.53 4.33
CA GLY A 125 14.83 -8.03 3.14
C GLY A 125 14.63 -7.08 1.95
N MET A 126 15.68 -6.88 1.15
CA MET A 126 15.57 -6.23 -0.16
C MET A 126 14.66 -7.00 -1.13
N ARG A 127 14.30 -8.26 -0.80
CA ARG A 127 13.47 -9.14 -1.63
C ARG A 127 12.12 -8.50 -2.01
N ASP A 128 11.59 -7.65 -1.14
CA ASP A 128 10.31 -6.99 -1.38
C ASP A 128 10.44 -5.68 -2.16
N LEU A 129 11.65 -5.18 -2.43
CA LEU A 129 11.86 -3.93 -3.18
C LEU A 129 12.23 -4.18 -4.64
N HIS A 130 12.08 -5.40 -5.12
CA HIS A 130 12.33 -5.78 -6.52
C HIS A 130 13.65 -5.26 -7.11
N PRO A 131 14.82 -5.57 -6.51
CA PRO A 131 16.12 -5.17 -7.05
C PRO A 131 16.30 -5.61 -8.51
N GLU A 132 15.69 -6.71 -8.93
CA GLU A 132 15.66 -7.17 -10.31
C GLU A 132 15.01 -6.19 -11.31
N LEU A 133 14.16 -5.25 -10.83
CA LEU A 133 13.57 -4.19 -11.64
C LEU A 133 14.36 -2.86 -11.59
N PHE A 134 15.08 -2.60 -10.50
CA PHE A 134 15.58 -1.24 -10.21
C PHE A 134 17.10 -1.13 -10.06
N ALA A 135 17.79 -2.23 -9.73
CA ALA A 135 19.23 -2.22 -9.52
C ALA A 135 20.03 -2.18 -10.83
N ALA A 136 19.47 -2.72 -11.91
CA ALA A 136 20.14 -2.75 -13.21
C ALA A 136 20.33 -1.34 -13.78
N ASP A 137 21.42 -1.15 -14.54
CA ASP A 137 21.76 0.14 -15.14
C ASP A 137 20.83 0.51 -16.29
N ASP A 138 20.34 -0.50 -17.02
CA ASP A 138 19.44 -0.37 -18.16
C ASP A 138 18.33 -1.45 -18.17
N ALA A 139 17.31 -1.22 -19.02
CA ALA A 139 16.14 -2.08 -19.15
C ALA A 139 16.45 -3.48 -19.68
N GLN A 140 17.44 -3.62 -20.58
CA GLN A 140 17.80 -4.91 -21.17
C GLN A 140 18.45 -5.81 -20.12
N ALA A 141 19.32 -5.25 -19.29
CA ALA A 141 19.92 -5.94 -18.15
C ALA A 141 18.84 -6.37 -17.13
N ALA A 142 17.89 -5.49 -16.79
CA ALA A 142 16.77 -5.84 -15.90
C ALA A 142 15.96 -7.04 -16.44
N LEU A 143 15.54 -6.98 -17.71
CA LEU A 143 14.80 -8.07 -18.37
C LEU A 143 15.59 -9.39 -18.39
N ALA A 144 16.91 -9.33 -18.57
CA ALA A 144 17.76 -10.52 -18.56
C ALA A 144 17.70 -11.24 -17.20
N THR A 145 17.67 -10.50 -16.08
CA THR A 145 17.58 -11.10 -14.72
C THR A 145 16.24 -11.80 -14.44
N LEU A 146 15.20 -11.45 -15.20
CA LEU A 146 13.82 -11.95 -15.06
C LEU A 146 13.48 -13.06 -16.06
N ARG A 147 14.33 -13.30 -17.06
CA ARG A 147 14.10 -14.29 -18.11
C ARG A 147 13.86 -15.67 -17.52
N GLY A 148 12.75 -16.30 -17.89
CA GLY A 148 12.36 -17.63 -17.42
C GLY A 148 11.82 -17.68 -15.98
N ARG A 149 11.86 -16.57 -15.24
CA ARG A 149 11.31 -16.47 -13.87
C ARG A 149 9.89 -15.91 -13.84
N VAL A 150 9.56 -15.07 -14.82
CA VAL A 150 8.23 -14.45 -14.97
C VAL A 150 7.42 -15.09 -16.09
N ALA A 151 6.09 -14.96 -16.03
CA ALA A 151 5.19 -15.43 -17.06
C ALA A 151 5.36 -14.64 -18.38
N PRO A 152 4.94 -15.20 -19.54
CA PRO A 152 5.07 -14.53 -20.84
C PRO A 152 4.41 -13.15 -20.89
N GLY A 153 3.19 -12.99 -20.37
CA GLY A 153 2.49 -11.70 -20.32
C GLY A 153 3.20 -10.69 -19.43
N THR A 154 3.79 -11.13 -18.31
CA THR A 154 4.65 -10.30 -17.46
C THR A 154 5.89 -9.83 -18.23
N ALA A 155 6.59 -10.73 -18.92
CA ALA A 155 7.77 -10.38 -19.70
C ALA A 155 7.45 -9.36 -20.81
N ALA A 156 6.33 -9.54 -21.52
CA ALA A 156 5.87 -8.62 -22.56
C ALA A 156 5.52 -7.24 -21.99
N PHE A 157 4.81 -7.18 -20.86
CA PHE A 157 4.48 -5.92 -20.19
C PHE A 157 5.75 -5.15 -19.80
N LEU A 158 6.73 -5.84 -19.21
CA LEU A 158 7.97 -5.22 -18.73
C LEU A 158 8.82 -4.62 -19.86
N GLN A 159 8.78 -5.18 -21.07
CA GLN A 159 9.50 -4.63 -22.23
C GLN A 159 9.09 -3.18 -22.52
N GLY A 160 7.81 -2.84 -22.35
CA GLY A 160 7.33 -1.46 -22.50
C GLY A 160 7.48 -0.63 -21.22
N TRP A 161 7.17 -1.23 -20.05
CA TRP A 161 7.09 -0.48 -18.80
C TRP A 161 8.44 0.04 -18.30
N LEU A 162 9.54 -0.68 -18.54
CA LEU A 162 10.88 -0.26 -18.11
C LEU A 162 11.38 1.04 -18.80
N GLY A 163 10.71 1.47 -19.87
CA GLY A 163 10.97 2.78 -20.51
C GLY A 163 10.03 3.91 -20.05
N MET A 164 9.08 3.63 -19.16
CA MET A 164 8.07 4.60 -18.73
C MET A 164 8.62 5.55 -17.64
N PRO A 165 8.12 6.80 -17.56
CA PRO A 165 8.50 7.74 -16.49
C PRO A 165 8.28 7.20 -15.07
N ASP A 166 7.25 6.36 -14.89
CA ASP A 166 6.98 5.70 -13.62
C ASP A 166 8.13 4.78 -13.18
N HIS A 167 8.75 4.03 -14.10
CA HIS A 167 9.90 3.18 -13.75
C HIS A 167 11.08 4.02 -13.27
N GLN A 168 11.40 5.11 -13.97
CA GLN A 168 12.47 6.01 -13.58
C GLN A 168 12.24 6.60 -12.18
N ARG A 169 11.03 7.12 -11.92
CA ARG A 169 10.66 7.66 -10.59
C ARG A 169 10.80 6.61 -9.49
N LEU A 170 10.35 5.38 -9.73
CA LEU A 170 10.46 4.29 -8.75
C LEU A 170 11.92 3.84 -8.57
N ARG A 171 12.74 3.86 -9.62
CA ARG A 171 14.17 3.57 -9.53
C ARG A 171 14.90 4.59 -8.65
N GLU A 172 14.61 5.89 -8.82
CA GLU A 172 15.16 6.96 -7.97
C GLU A 172 14.77 6.75 -6.49
N GLU A 173 13.50 6.42 -6.23
CA GLU A 173 13.01 6.11 -4.89
C GLU A 173 13.69 4.87 -4.28
N TRP A 174 13.81 3.80 -5.07
CA TRP A 174 14.49 2.58 -4.67
C TRP A 174 15.96 2.83 -4.29
N GLN A 175 16.68 3.61 -5.11
CA GLN A 175 18.07 3.95 -4.85
C GLN A 175 18.21 4.75 -3.55
N GLN A 176 17.28 5.67 -3.27
CA GLN A 176 17.28 6.40 -2.01
C GLN A 176 17.06 5.47 -0.82
N ILE A 177 16.05 4.59 -0.87
CA ILE A 177 15.77 3.63 0.20
C ILE A 177 16.98 2.70 0.42
N ALA A 178 17.60 2.22 -0.66
CA ALA A 178 18.78 1.36 -0.58
C ALA A 178 19.96 2.09 0.11
N ARG A 179 20.20 3.36 -0.23
CA ARG A 179 21.22 4.19 0.44
C ARG A 179 20.92 4.38 1.92
N GLU A 180 19.68 4.73 2.27
CA GLU A 180 19.26 4.92 3.67
C GLU A 180 19.44 3.63 4.48
N ARG A 181 19.02 2.47 3.94
CA ARG A 181 19.21 1.17 4.61
C ARG A 181 20.69 0.83 4.80
N ALA A 182 21.55 1.14 3.83
CA ALA A 182 22.97 0.89 3.94
C ALA A 182 23.63 1.65 5.11
N LEU A 183 23.15 2.86 5.43
CA LEU A 183 23.62 3.62 6.59
C LEU A 183 23.31 2.90 7.92
N TRP A 184 22.17 2.22 8.01
CA TRP A 184 21.75 1.48 9.20
C TRP A 184 22.34 0.07 9.27
N ALA A 185 22.89 -0.47 8.19
CA ALA A 185 23.45 -1.84 8.17
C ALA A 185 24.66 -2.02 9.10
N ALA A 186 25.31 -0.92 9.50
CA ALA A 186 26.47 -0.95 10.39
C ALA A 186 26.12 -1.09 11.89
N VAL A 187 24.85 -0.99 12.28
CA VAL A 187 24.44 -1.09 13.70
C VAL A 187 24.25 -2.54 14.13
N PRO A 188 24.54 -2.90 15.40
CA PRO A 188 24.53 -4.29 15.86
C PRO A 188 23.14 -4.93 15.98
N TYR A 189 22.07 -4.15 15.88
CA TYR A 189 20.68 -4.60 16.01
C TYR A 189 19.81 -4.00 14.92
N PRO A 190 18.74 -4.68 14.47
CA PRO A 190 17.76 -4.09 13.55
C PRO A 190 17.18 -2.78 14.10
N VAL A 191 17.18 -1.74 13.27
CA VAL A 191 16.69 -0.41 13.66
C VAL A 191 15.18 -0.36 13.55
N THR A 192 14.52 -0.01 14.66
CA THR A 192 13.12 0.40 14.68
C THR A 192 13.05 1.91 14.76
N LEU A 193 12.38 2.51 13.78
CA LEU A 193 12.17 3.94 13.69
C LEU A 193 10.79 4.31 14.24
N VAL A 194 10.70 5.47 14.89
CA VAL A 194 9.46 6.00 15.45
C VAL A 194 9.13 7.30 14.75
N THR A 195 7.92 7.38 14.18
CA THR A 195 7.37 8.62 13.62
C THR A 195 6.04 8.95 14.27
N VAL A 196 5.59 10.18 14.06
CA VAL A 196 4.30 10.68 14.52
C VAL A 196 3.55 11.24 13.32
N ASP A 197 2.23 11.06 13.32
CA ASP A 197 1.34 11.66 12.32
C ASP A 197 0.23 12.44 13.05
N ALA A 198 -0.17 13.58 12.50
CA ALA A 198 -1.31 14.36 12.96
C ALA A 198 -2.52 14.10 12.06
N VAL A 199 -3.59 13.52 12.60
CA VAL A 199 -4.90 13.45 11.95
C VAL A 199 -5.72 14.64 12.44
N VAL A 200 -5.81 15.70 11.65
CA VAL A 200 -6.57 16.90 12.02
C VAL A 200 -7.88 16.93 11.26
N ARG A 201 -9.01 16.95 11.98
CA ARG A 201 -10.36 17.12 11.42
C ARG A 201 -10.89 18.52 11.74
N ALA A 202 -11.50 19.16 10.74
CA ALA A 202 -12.24 20.41 10.91
C ALA A 202 -13.35 20.50 9.86
N ALA A 203 -14.56 20.95 10.25
CA ALA A 203 -15.68 21.18 9.33
C ALA A 203 -15.92 20.07 8.28
N GLY A 204 -15.82 18.79 8.68
CA GLY A 204 -16.02 17.64 7.79
C GLY A 204 -14.86 17.33 6.83
N HIS A 205 -13.71 17.97 7.00
CA HIS A 205 -12.49 17.76 6.21
C HIS A 205 -11.38 17.20 7.09
N VAL A 206 -10.36 16.64 6.44
CA VAL A 206 -9.06 16.32 7.05
C VAL A 206 -7.93 17.10 6.40
N LEU A 207 -6.97 17.51 7.21
CA LEU A 207 -5.76 18.15 6.71
C LEU A 207 -4.77 17.10 6.22
N LEU A 208 -4.32 17.26 4.98
CA LEU A 208 -3.32 16.41 4.34
C LEU A 208 -2.22 17.26 3.74
N ILE A 209 -1.04 16.68 3.61
CA ILE A 209 0.06 17.23 2.83
C ILE A 209 0.27 16.46 1.52
N ARG A 210 0.99 17.06 0.58
CA ARG A 210 1.59 16.38 -0.57
C ARG A 210 3.10 16.31 -0.39
N ARG A 211 3.65 15.11 -0.42
CA ARG A 211 5.08 14.90 -0.21
C ARG A 211 5.92 15.46 -1.36
N GLY A 212 6.89 16.31 -1.05
CA GLY A 212 7.84 16.87 -2.02
C GLY A 212 9.07 15.99 -2.26
N ARG A 213 9.36 15.05 -1.35
CA ARG A 213 10.55 14.19 -1.36
C ARG A 213 10.18 12.71 -1.36
N HIS A 214 11.10 11.87 -1.84
CA HIS A 214 10.99 10.42 -1.69
C HIS A 214 11.22 10.00 -0.23
N PRO A 215 10.69 8.83 0.18
CA PRO A 215 9.75 7.98 -0.56
C PRO A 215 8.34 8.54 -0.65
N GLY A 216 7.56 8.10 -1.65
CA GLY A 216 6.18 8.51 -1.87
C GLY A 216 6.03 9.94 -2.39
N LYS A 217 7.01 10.45 -3.14
CA LYS A 217 6.97 11.80 -3.72
C LYS A 217 5.70 11.98 -4.57
N GLY A 218 4.96 13.05 -4.30
CA GLY A 218 3.69 13.39 -4.94
C GLY A 218 2.45 12.74 -4.31
N LEU A 219 2.61 11.78 -3.40
CA LEU A 219 1.49 11.18 -2.67
C LEU A 219 0.99 12.12 -1.58
N ARG A 220 -0.29 11.94 -1.23
CA ARG A 220 -0.90 12.51 -0.04
C ARG A 220 -0.36 11.80 1.19
N ALA A 221 -0.16 12.53 2.27
CA ALA A 221 0.19 11.99 3.57
C ALA A 221 -0.50 12.79 4.68
N LEU A 222 -0.56 12.19 5.86
CA LEU A 222 -0.82 12.92 7.09
C LEU A 222 0.41 13.79 7.39
N PRO A 223 0.24 15.00 7.93
CA PRO A 223 1.37 15.76 8.41
C PRO A 223 2.12 14.98 9.48
N GLY A 224 3.44 14.81 9.36
CA GLY A 224 4.15 13.92 10.26
C GLY A 224 5.58 13.56 9.88
N GLY A 225 6.39 13.34 10.90
CA GLY A 225 7.82 13.08 10.76
C GLY A 225 8.41 12.29 11.93
N PHE A 226 9.73 12.31 12.03
CA PHE A 226 10.46 11.50 13.01
C PHE A 226 10.38 12.10 14.41
N LEU A 227 10.30 11.22 15.41
CA LEU A 227 10.42 11.64 16.81
C LEU A 227 11.85 12.10 17.11
N GLU A 228 12.00 13.30 17.69
CA GLU A 228 13.29 13.77 18.19
C GLU A 228 13.61 13.27 19.61
N THR A 229 14.89 13.32 19.98
CA THR A 229 15.41 12.73 21.23
C THR A 229 14.94 13.42 22.52
N ARG A 230 14.43 14.66 22.45
CA ARG A 230 14.10 15.49 23.63
C ARG A 230 12.66 16.00 23.64
N GLU A 231 11.77 15.29 22.96
CA GLU A 231 10.34 15.62 22.93
C GLU A 231 9.48 14.38 23.23
N THR A 232 8.24 14.62 23.63
CA THR A 232 7.24 13.55 23.74
C THR A 232 6.55 13.34 22.39
N LEU A 233 5.91 12.19 22.17
CA LEU A 233 5.13 11.91 20.96
C LEU A 233 4.10 12.99 20.61
N ALA A 234 3.37 13.52 21.59
CA ALA A 234 2.34 14.53 21.33
C ALA A 234 2.95 15.90 20.95
N HIS A 235 4.06 16.28 21.58
CA HIS A 235 4.83 17.47 21.20
C HIS A 235 5.38 17.34 19.78
N ALA A 236 5.95 16.17 19.44
CA ALA A 236 6.43 15.88 18.10
C ALA A 236 5.30 16.00 17.05
N ALA A 237 4.13 15.44 17.33
CA ALA A 237 3.00 15.48 16.39
C ALA A 237 2.51 16.91 16.13
N ILE A 238 2.54 17.78 17.15
CA ILE A 238 2.20 19.19 17.00
C ILE A 238 3.30 19.95 16.26
N ARG A 239 4.58 19.69 16.57
CA ARG A 239 5.73 20.30 15.87
C ARG A 239 5.65 20.01 14.37
N GLU A 240 5.62 18.74 13.99
CA GLU A 240 5.55 18.30 12.58
C GLU A 240 4.32 18.90 11.87
N LEU A 241 3.15 18.87 12.52
CA LEU A 241 1.93 19.49 11.98
C LEU A 241 2.14 20.98 11.65
N LEU A 242 2.73 21.75 12.57
CA LEU A 242 2.93 23.18 12.38
C LEU A 242 4.03 23.47 11.34
N GLU A 243 5.13 22.71 11.36
CA GLU A 243 6.25 22.83 10.42
C GLU A 243 5.83 22.57 8.97
N GLU A 244 5.03 21.53 8.72
CA GLU A 244 4.66 21.13 7.36
C GLU A 244 3.44 21.88 6.79
N THR A 245 2.56 22.42 7.65
CA THR A 245 1.26 22.96 7.23
C THR A 245 1.00 24.42 7.58
N GLN A 246 1.84 25.03 8.42
CA GLN A 246 1.63 26.39 8.93
C GLN A 246 0.19 26.63 9.41
N LEU A 247 -0.41 25.62 10.04
CA LEU A 247 -1.81 25.64 10.47
C LEU A 247 -2.08 26.84 11.38
N ASP A 248 -3.02 27.69 10.98
CA ASP A 248 -3.40 28.91 11.71
C ASP A 248 -4.34 28.58 12.89
N VAL A 249 -3.82 27.82 13.86
CA VAL A 249 -4.51 27.42 15.10
C VAL A 249 -3.52 27.55 16.26
N PRO A 250 -3.87 28.26 17.35
CA PRO A 250 -3.00 28.36 18.52
C PRO A 250 -2.66 26.99 19.11
N GLU A 251 -1.41 26.78 19.50
CA GLU A 251 -0.95 25.48 20.03
C GLU A 251 -1.77 25.01 21.24
N ALA A 252 -2.11 25.91 22.16
CA ALA A 252 -2.96 25.60 23.31
C ALA A 252 -4.34 25.02 22.90
N GLN A 253 -4.87 25.46 21.76
CA GLN A 253 -6.10 24.91 21.21
C GLN A 253 -5.88 23.51 20.63
N LEU A 254 -4.76 23.25 19.95
CA LEU A 254 -4.41 21.90 19.46
C LEU A 254 -4.36 20.90 20.62
N TRP A 255 -3.68 21.26 21.71
CA TRP A 255 -3.63 20.45 22.93
C TRP A 255 -5.03 20.12 23.48
N ALA A 256 -5.92 21.12 23.54
CA ALA A 256 -7.30 20.91 24.00
C ALA A 256 -8.15 20.06 23.04
N CYS A 257 -7.76 19.97 21.77
CA CYS A 257 -8.47 19.24 20.72
C CYS A 257 -7.98 17.81 20.50
N LEU A 258 -6.91 17.37 21.16
CA LEU A 258 -6.42 16.00 21.08
C LEU A 258 -7.46 15.01 21.65
N LYS A 259 -7.94 14.08 20.83
CA LYS A 259 -9.01 13.13 21.18
C LYS A 259 -8.53 11.70 21.34
N ALA A 260 -7.53 11.29 20.56
CA ALA A 260 -7.01 9.93 20.60
C ALA A 260 -5.56 9.89 20.14
N VAL A 261 -4.84 8.88 20.62
CA VAL A 261 -3.51 8.50 20.12
C VAL A 261 -3.54 7.00 19.85
N ARG A 262 -3.05 6.58 18.69
CA ARG A 262 -2.99 5.17 18.30
C ARG A 262 -1.66 4.85 17.65
N ALA A 263 -1.05 3.75 18.08
CA ALA A 263 0.11 3.18 17.41
C ALA A 263 -0.34 2.34 16.20
N PHE A 264 0.35 2.53 15.08
CA PHE A 264 0.27 1.74 13.86
C PHE A 264 1.63 1.10 13.62
N ASP A 265 1.67 -0.21 13.80
CA ASP A 265 2.90 -0.96 14.00
C ASP A 265 2.97 -2.21 13.12
N HIS A 266 2.19 -2.29 12.03
CA HIS A 266 2.33 -3.41 11.09
C HIS A 266 3.76 -3.45 10.50
N PRO A 267 4.49 -4.58 10.55
CA PRO A 267 5.91 -4.64 10.18
C PRO A 267 6.19 -4.19 8.74
N TRP A 268 5.24 -4.40 7.84
CA TRP A 268 5.39 -4.08 6.41
C TRP A 268 4.74 -2.77 5.99
N ARG A 269 4.27 -1.93 6.93
CA ARG A 269 3.58 -0.68 6.59
C ARG A 269 4.43 0.27 5.74
N SER A 270 5.75 0.30 5.97
CA SER A 270 6.67 1.15 5.22
C SER A 270 7.73 0.34 4.48
N GLN A 271 8.10 0.80 3.29
CA GLN A 271 9.19 0.24 2.50
C GLN A 271 10.59 0.69 2.93
N ARG A 272 10.68 1.71 3.79
CA ARG A 272 11.97 2.24 4.25
C ARG A 272 12.67 1.29 5.20
N ASN A 273 12.10 1.10 6.38
CA ASN A 273 12.61 0.26 7.47
C ASN A 273 11.42 -0.14 8.35
N ARG A 274 11.69 -0.82 9.46
CA ARG A 274 10.68 -1.02 10.50
C ARG A 274 10.31 0.34 11.10
N ILE A 275 9.13 0.86 10.74
CA ILE A 275 8.58 2.11 11.27
C ILE A 275 7.35 1.80 12.12
N ILE A 276 7.30 2.35 13.32
CA ILE A 276 6.10 2.45 14.16
C ILE A 276 5.64 3.90 14.14
N VAL A 277 4.35 4.12 13.91
CA VAL A 277 3.78 5.46 13.87
C VAL A 277 2.80 5.65 14.99
N HIS A 278 2.92 6.78 15.69
CA HIS A 278 1.92 7.23 16.63
C HIS A 278 1.06 8.31 15.98
N ALA A 279 -0.15 7.94 15.56
CA ALA A 279 -1.10 8.88 14.99
C ALA A 279 -1.88 9.58 16.11
N HIS A 280 -1.94 10.90 16.06
CA HIS A 280 -2.59 11.77 17.03
C HIS A 280 -3.80 12.42 16.36
N PHE A 281 -5.00 12.13 16.87
CA PHE A 281 -6.25 12.64 16.32
C PHE A 281 -6.67 13.93 17.02
N PHE A 282 -6.70 15.02 16.27
CA PHE A 282 -7.16 16.34 16.70
C PHE A 282 -8.50 16.67 16.03
N ASP A 283 -9.52 16.97 16.82
CA ASP A 283 -10.85 17.34 16.31
C ASP A 283 -11.13 18.80 16.64
N LEU A 284 -10.95 19.67 15.66
CA LEU A 284 -11.05 21.12 15.83
C LEU A 284 -12.52 21.55 15.88
N PRO A 285 -12.93 22.35 16.89
CA PRO A 285 -14.28 22.87 16.97
C PRO A 285 -14.53 23.94 15.90
N GLY A 286 -15.78 24.05 15.46
CA GLY A 286 -16.23 25.11 14.56
C GLY A 286 -16.59 24.63 13.15
N GLY A 287 -17.18 25.55 12.37
CA GLY A 287 -17.68 25.29 11.01
C GLY A 287 -16.79 25.81 9.89
N THR A 288 -15.63 26.41 10.21
CA THR A 288 -14.72 27.03 9.25
C THR A 288 -13.38 26.32 9.23
N LEU A 289 -12.78 26.19 8.04
CA LEU A 289 -11.45 25.61 7.85
C LEU A 289 -10.37 26.66 8.17
N PRO A 290 -9.43 26.38 9.10
CA PRO A 290 -8.28 27.23 9.31
C PRO A 290 -7.40 27.36 8.06
N ARG A 291 -6.64 28.44 7.96
CA ARG A 291 -5.66 28.62 6.88
C ARG A 291 -4.49 27.64 7.06
N VAL A 292 -3.99 27.15 5.93
CA VAL A 292 -2.86 26.22 5.85
C VAL A 292 -1.99 26.57 4.64
N GLN A 293 -0.70 26.31 4.75
CA GLN A 293 0.29 26.47 3.68
C GLN A 293 1.37 25.39 3.82
N GLY A 294 1.70 24.71 2.72
CA GLY A 294 2.77 23.69 2.73
C GLY A 294 4.15 24.32 2.99
N ALA A 295 4.97 23.67 3.79
CA ALA A 295 6.35 24.04 4.09
C ALA A 295 7.26 22.81 4.33
N ASP A 296 8.57 23.05 4.45
CA ASP A 296 9.65 22.03 4.51
C ASP A 296 9.58 20.93 3.43
N ASP A 297 9.24 19.69 3.81
CA ASP A 297 9.17 18.56 2.88
C ASP A 297 7.75 18.39 2.28
N ALA A 298 6.76 19.12 2.80
CA ALA A 298 5.43 19.24 2.23
C ALA A 298 5.42 20.24 1.07
N ALA A 299 5.25 19.73 -0.16
CA ALA A 299 5.09 20.58 -1.34
C ALA A 299 3.79 21.39 -1.30
N HIS A 300 2.77 20.90 -0.57
CA HIS A 300 1.46 21.54 -0.42
C HIS A 300 0.75 20.98 0.82
N ALA A 301 -0.09 21.80 1.47
CA ALA A 301 -1.03 21.38 2.51
C ALA A 301 -2.46 21.77 2.09
N GLU A 302 -3.42 20.85 2.23
CA GLU A 302 -4.80 21.04 1.79
C GLU A 302 -5.81 20.35 2.72
N TRP A 303 -6.98 20.97 2.87
CA TRP A 303 -8.15 20.37 3.50
C TRP A 303 -8.91 19.53 2.47
N VAL A 304 -9.06 18.23 2.76
CA VAL A 304 -9.78 17.29 1.89
C VAL A 304 -11.07 16.84 2.56
N PRO A 305 -12.22 16.89 1.86
CA PRO A 305 -13.48 16.39 2.41
C PRO A 305 -13.35 14.91 2.81
N VAL A 306 -13.81 14.57 4.01
CA VAL A 306 -13.79 13.19 4.51
C VAL A 306 -14.57 12.25 3.58
N ALA A 307 -15.65 12.76 2.98
CA ALA A 307 -16.49 12.02 2.04
C ALA A 307 -15.77 11.63 0.73
N ASP A 308 -14.68 12.33 0.37
CA ASP A 308 -13.95 12.07 -0.87
C ASP A 308 -12.87 11.00 -0.69
N LEU A 309 -12.43 10.74 0.56
CA LEU A 309 -11.34 9.81 0.87
C LEU A 309 -11.51 8.41 0.23
N PRO A 310 -12.71 7.80 0.17
CA PRO A 310 -12.90 6.50 -0.47
C PRO A 310 -12.59 6.49 -1.98
N GLY A 311 -12.66 7.65 -2.65
CA GLY A 311 -12.34 7.79 -4.07
C GLY A 311 -10.86 8.07 -4.35
N LEU A 312 -10.03 8.18 -3.31
CA LEU A 312 -8.62 8.60 -3.40
C LEU A 312 -7.63 7.42 -3.22
N ASP A 313 -8.08 6.21 -3.54
CA ASP A 313 -7.23 5.02 -3.57
C ASP A 313 -5.96 5.19 -4.41
N GLY A 314 -4.86 4.61 -3.94
CA GLY A 314 -3.58 4.68 -4.62
C GLY A 314 -2.91 6.06 -4.58
N GLN A 315 -3.43 7.01 -3.80
CA GLN A 315 -2.88 8.37 -3.68
C GLN A 315 -2.24 8.67 -2.33
N PHE A 316 -2.23 7.72 -1.39
CA PHE A 316 -1.70 7.92 -0.03
C PHE A 316 -0.38 7.21 0.18
N LEU A 317 0.55 7.84 0.90
CA LEU A 317 1.76 7.18 1.40
C LEU A 317 1.38 6.00 2.31
N ASP A 318 2.13 4.90 2.19
CA ASP A 318 2.10 3.75 3.09
C ASP A 318 0.65 3.32 3.45
N ASP A 319 0.26 3.39 4.72
CA ASP A 319 -1.06 3.00 5.25
C ASP A 319 -1.90 4.20 5.72
N HIS A 320 -1.58 5.44 5.29
CA HIS A 320 -2.21 6.66 5.84
C HIS A 320 -3.73 6.71 5.61
N LEU A 321 -4.23 6.15 4.49
CA LEU A 321 -5.67 6.03 4.26
C LEU A 321 -6.34 5.06 5.25
N VAL A 322 -5.64 4.01 5.68
CA VAL A 322 -6.11 3.09 6.74
C VAL A 322 -6.08 3.78 8.10
N ILE A 323 -5.05 4.57 8.40
CA ILE A 323 -5.00 5.38 9.62
C ILE A 323 -6.22 6.30 9.72
N LEU A 324 -6.55 6.99 8.62
CA LEU A 324 -7.75 7.83 8.51
C LEU A 324 -9.04 7.02 8.73
N ASP A 325 -9.18 5.86 8.08
CA ASP A 325 -10.35 4.98 8.25
C ASP A 325 -10.56 4.56 9.71
N HIS A 326 -9.46 4.19 10.38
CA HIS A 326 -9.50 3.78 11.77
C HIS A 326 -9.91 4.92 12.71
N LEU A 327 -9.28 6.09 12.57
CA LEU A 327 -9.45 7.20 13.53
C LEU A 327 -10.73 8.01 13.27
N LEU A 328 -11.17 8.14 12.02
CA LEU A 328 -12.40 8.87 11.68
C LEU A 328 -13.67 8.04 11.85
N ARG A 329 -13.55 6.71 11.89
CA ARG A 329 -14.64 5.72 11.97
C ARG A 329 -15.71 5.92 10.90
N GLY A 330 -15.64 5.13 9.82
CA GLY A 330 -16.73 5.01 8.85
C GLY A 330 -16.48 5.70 7.51
N LEU A 331 -15.28 5.51 6.93
CA LEU A 331 -15.04 5.89 5.54
C LEU A 331 -15.73 4.94 4.56
N GLY A 332 -16.14 3.74 4.99
CA GLY A 332 -16.78 2.76 4.11
C GLY A 332 -15.83 2.28 3.00
N LEU A 333 -14.52 2.30 3.26
CA LEU A 333 -13.51 1.73 2.38
C LEU A 333 -13.86 0.25 2.11
N ARG A 334 -13.76 -0.14 0.84
CA ARG A 334 -14.01 -1.51 0.36
C ARG A 334 -12.72 -2.17 -0.09
#